data_AF-Q4AC59-F1
#
_entry.id   AF-Q4AC59-F1
#
_cell.length_a   1.000
_cell.length_b   1.000
_cell.length_c   1.000
_cell.angle_alpha   90.00
_cell.angle_beta   90.00
_cell.angle_gamma   90.00
#
_symmetry.space_group_name_H-M   'P 1'
#
loop_
_entity.id
_entity.type
_entity.pdbx_description
1 polymer ?
#
loop_
_entity_poly.entity_id
_entity_poly.type
_entity_poly.pdbx_seq_one_letter_code
_entity_poly.pdbx_strand_id
1 'polypeptide(L)'
;MTNDANIRLECLKPAERWTQPTGEEVREVLRLAGFSGSKAAKALGLGAKGDRTIRRWIGEDTPIPYAAWAILCDLAGLGVIWKDD
;
A
#
# COMPACT_ATOMS: atom_id res chain seq x y z
N MET A 1 -7.57 9.96 -22.24
CA MET A 1 -7.59 8.65 -21.58
C MET A 1 -6.48 8.69 -20.54
N THR A 2 -6.79 9.09 -19.32
CA THR A 2 -5.78 9.24 -18.27
C THR A 2 -5.58 7.88 -17.60
N ASN A 3 -4.38 7.33 -17.72
CA ASN A 3 -4.01 6.03 -17.17
C ASN A 3 -3.65 6.22 -15.68
N ASP A 4 -4.62 6.62 -14.86
CA ASP A 4 -4.41 7.22 -13.52
C ASP A 4 -4.29 6.20 -12.38
N ALA A 5 -3.50 5.14 -12.57
CA ALA A 5 -2.93 4.46 -11.41
C ALA A 5 -1.56 5.09 -11.16
N ASN A 6 -1.48 6.08 -10.27
CA ASN A 6 -0.25 6.80 -9.95
C ASN A 6 0.67 5.96 -9.03
N ILE A 7 0.85 4.68 -9.36
CA ILE A 7 1.66 3.69 -8.64
C ILE A 7 2.61 3.05 -9.66
N ARG A 8 3.92 3.12 -9.40
CA ARG A 8 4.94 2.56 -10.30
C ARG A 8 4.88 1.03 -10.33
N LEU A 9 5.14 0.45 -11.49
CA LEU A 9 5.11 -1.01 -11.70
C LEU A 9 6.12 -1.78 -10.85
N GLU A 10 7.26 -1.18 -10.52
CA GLU A 10 8.25 -1.72 -9.59
C GLU A 10 7.75 -1.87 -8.15
N CYS A 11 6.71 -1.12 -7.76
CA CYS A 11 6.02 -1.32 -6.48
C CYS A 11 5.08 -2.54 -6.53
N LEU A 12 4.74 -3.05 -7.71
CA LEU A 12 3.80 -4.16 -7.92
C LEU A 12 4.55 -5.45 -8.30
N LYS A 13 5.63 -5.73 -7.58
CA LYS A 13 6.51 -6.90 -7.80
C LYS A 13 6.61 -7.79 -6.55
N PRO A 14 7.04 -9.04 -6.72
CA PRO A 14 7.42 -9.91 -5.60
C PRO A 14 8.52 -9.28 -4.74
N ALA A 15 8.56 -9.65 -3.45
CA ALA A 15 9.44 -9.04 -2.44
C ALA A 15 10.91 -8.92 -2.87
N GLU A 16 11.44 -9.90 -3.61
CA GLU A 16 12.83 -9.92 -4.09
C GLU A 16 13.14 -8.85 -5.15
N ARG A 17 12.13 -8.41 -5.90
CA ARG A 17 12.25 -7.44 -7.01
C ARG A 17 11.44 -6.17 -6.76
N TRP A 18 10.92 -6.02 -5.55
CA TRP A 18 10.02 -4.94 -5.15
C TRP A 18 10.80 -3.68 -4.78
N THR A 19 10.28 -2.54 -5.21
CA THR A 19 10.74 -1.22 -4.80
C THR A 19 9.74 -0.61 -3.83
N GLN A 20 10.26 -0.03 -2.74
CA GLN A 20 9.47 0.69 -1.74
C GLN A 20 8.61 1.81 -2.41
N PRO A 21 7.30 1.86 -2.14
CA PRO A 21 6.43 2.93 -2.62
C PRO A 21 6.69 4.23 -1.85
N THR A 22 6.43 5.36 -2.51
CA THR A 22 6.40 6.70 -1.90
C THR A 22 5.13 6.91 -1.07
N GLY A 23 5.08 8.00 -0.31
CA GLY A 23 3.90 8.37 0.46
C GLY A 23 2.69 8.69 -0.43
N GLU A 24 2.92 9.19 -1.64
CA GLU A 24 1.87 9.41 -2.64
C GLU A 24 1.29 8.10 -3.17
N GLU A 25 2.14 7.12 -3.45
CA GLU A 25 1.72 5.78 -3.88
C GLU A 25 0.96 5.05 -2.76
N VAL A 26 1.38 5.23 -1.51
CA VAL A 26 0.62 4.76 -0.33
C VAL A 26 -0.74 5.44 -0.23
N ARG A 27 -0.83 6.75 -0.47
CA ARG A 27 -2.12 7.45 -0.48
C ARG A 27 -3.02 6.93 -1.61
N GLU A 28 -2.44 6.65 -2.77
CA GLU A 28 -3.16 6.19 -3.94
C GLU A 28 -3.70 4.77 -3.77
N VAL A 29 -2.91 3.82 -3.24
CA VAL A 29 -3.42 2.46 -3.01
C VAL A 29 -4.58 2.45 -2.01
N LEU A 30 -4.55 3.34 -1.00
CA LEU A 30 -5.66 3.51 -0.06
C LEU A 30 -6.91 4.09 -0.73
N ARG A 31 -6.72 5.05 -1.65
CA ARG A 31 -7.81 5.62 -2.45
C ARG A 31 -8.47 4.55 -3.32
N LEU A 32 -7.67 3.74 -4.03
CA LEU A 32 -8.15 2.65 -4.87
C LEU A 32 -8.90 1.58 -4.06
N ALA A 33 -8.41 1.24 -2.85
CA ALA A 33 -9.09 0.34 -1.93
C ALA A 33 -10.37 0.94 -1.29
N GLY A 34 -10.64 2.24 -1.45
CA GLY A 34 -11.73 2.93 -0.77
C GLY A 34 -11.55 2.95 0.76
N PHE A 35 -10.30 3.08 1.22
CA PHE A 35 -9.93 2.99 2.62
C PHE A 35 -9.60 4.36 3.22
N SER A 36 -10.16 4.64 4.39
CA SER A 36 -9.58 5.63 5.30
C SER A 36 -8.38 5.03 6.04
N GLY A 37 -7.54 5.89 6.63
CA GLY A 37 -6.40 5.41 7.43
C GLY A 37 -6.80 4.46 8.57
N SER A 38 -7.91 4.74 9.26
CA SER A 38 -8.43 3.86 10.32
C SER A 38 -8.95 2.52 9.79
N LYS A 39 -9.56 2.49 8.60
CA LYS A 39 -10.02 1.25 7.96
C LYS A 39 -8.83 0.40 7.50
N ALA A 40 -7.82 1.03 6.90
CA ALA A 40 -6.57 0.37 6.51
C ALA A 40 -5.84 -0.22 7.72
N ALA A 41 -5.74 0.54 8.81
CA ALA A 41 -5.11 0.06 10.04
C ALA A 41 -5.79 -1.20 10.61
N LYS A 42 -7.13 -1.26 10.55
CA LYS A 42 -7.90 -2.46 10.95
C LYS A 42 -7.66 -3.62 10.00
N ALA A 43 -7.73 -3.39 8.69
CA ALA A 43 -7.49 -4.41 7.66
C ALA A 43 -6.08 -5.03 7.77
N LEU A 44 -5.09 -4.24 8.17
CA LEU A 44 -3.70 -4.65 8.35
C LEU A 44 -3.35 -5.13 9.77
N GLY A 45 -4.31 -5.13 10.71
CA GLY A 45 -4.08 -5.59 12.08
C GLY A 45 -3.08 -4.75 12.91
N LEU A 46 -2.92 -3.45 12.63
CA LEU A 46 -1.88 -2.58 13.23
C LEU A 46 -2.16 -2.12 14.68
N GLY A 47 -3.20 -2.65 15.32
CA GLY A 47 -3.56 -2.33 16.71
C GLY A 47 -4.06 -0.89 16.93
N ALA A 48 -4.16 -0.50 18.21
CA ALA A 48 -4.86 0.73 18.65
C ALA A 48 -4.27 2.05 18.12
N LYS A 49 -3.00 2.06 17.68
CA LYS A 49 -2.30 3.23 17.10
C LYS A 49 -2.04 3.07 15.59
N GLY A 50 -2.72 2.14 14.94
CA GLY A 50 -2.46 1.80 13.55
C GLY A 50 -2.71 2.94 12.57
N ASP A 51 -3.67 3.83 12.84
CA ASP A 51 -3.93 5.03 12.03
C ASP A 51 -2.72 5.98 11.99
N ARG A 52 -1.98 6.10 13.10
CA ARG A 52 -0.72 6.86 13.15
C ARG A 52 0.36 6.19 12.32
N THR A 53 0.42 4.86 12.33
CA THR A 53 1.35 4.10 11.47
C THR A 53 1.05 4.37 9.99
N ILE A 54 -0.23 4.33 9.57
CA ILE A 54 -0.61 4.68 8.19
C ILE A 54 -0.17 6.10 7.83
N ARG A 55 -0.39 7.08 8.72
CA ARG A 55 0.02 8.47 8.49
C ARG A 55 1.53 8.61 8.33
N ARG A 56 2.34 7.87 9.09
CA ARG A 56 3.80 7.86 8.95
C ARG A 56 4.26 7.26 7.63
N TRP A 57 3.56 6.26 7.10
CA TRP A 57 3.84 5.74 5.75
C TRP A 57 3.53 6.76 4.66
N ILE A 58 2.38 7.44 4.78
CA ILE A 58 1.98 8.50 3.84
C ILE A 58 2.91 9.71 3.91
N GLY A 59 3.41 10.05 5.10
CA GLY A 59 4.37 11.15 5.30
C GLY A 59 5.83 10.75 5.07
N GLU A 60 6.09 9.50 4.69
CA GLU A 60 7.44 8.95 4.48
C GLU A 60 8.35 8.99 5.73
N ASP A 61 7.79 9.22 6.92
CA ASP A 61 8.50 9.14 8.21
C ASP A 61 9.05 7.73 8.48
N THR A 62 8.36 6.71 7.96
CA THR A 62 8.77 5.31 7.99
C THR A 62 8.31 4.60 6.74
N PRO A 63 9.09 3.63 6.20
CA PRO A 63 8.65 2.82 5.08
C PRO A 63 7.47 1.91 5.47
N ILE A 64 6.57 1.67 4.52
CA ILE A 64 5.56 0.61 4.64
C ILE A 64 6.22 -0.76 4.43
N PRO A 65 6.04 -1.75 5.32
CA PRO A 65 6.54 -3.10 5.09
C PRO A 65 5.88 -3.76 3.86
N TYR A 66 6.65 -4.58 3.13
CA TYR A 66 6.16 -5.29 1.95
C TYR A 66 4.83 -6.02 2.17
N ALA A 67 4.70 -6.79 3.26
CA ALA A 67 3.48 -7.55 3.55
C ALA A 67 2.24 -6.64 3.68
N ALA A 68 2.40 -5.46 4.28
CA ALA A 68 1.31 -4.50 4.41
C ALA A 68 0.95 -3.89 3.05
N TRP A 69 1.95 -3.53 2.25
CA TRP A 69 1.75 -3.04 0.89
C TRP A 69 1.06 -4.07 -0.01
N ALA A 70 1.52 -5.32 0.02
CA ALA A 70 0.96 -6.43 -0.71
C ALA A 70 -0.52 -6.67 -0.43
N ILE A 71 -0.91 -6.69 0.85
CA ILE A 71 -2.33 -6.79 1.26
C ILE A 71 -3.14 -5.61 0.73
N LEU A 72 -2.60 -4.38 0.80
CA LEU A 72 -3.29 -3.21 0.26
C LEU A 72 -3.44 -3.28 -1.26
N CYS A 73 -2.45 -3.77 -2.01
CA CYS A 73 -2.54 -3.96 -3.45
C CYS A 73 -3.67 -4.93 -3.83
N ASP A 74 -3.78 -6.07 -3.15
CA ASP A 74 -4.87 -7.03 -3.38
C ASP A 74 -6.24 -6.41 -3.09
N LEU A 75 -6.38 -5.74 -1.94
CA LEU A 75 -7.61 -5.04 -1.55
C LEU A 75 -7.97 -3.86 -2.47
N ALA A 76 -6.98 -3.27 -3.14
CA ALA A 76 -7.15 -2.22 -4.15
C ALA A 76 -7.46 -2.75 -5.55
N GLY A 77 -7.50 -4.08 -5.74
CA GLY A 77 -7.72 -4.70 -7.05
C GLY A 77 -6.51 -4.65 -7.98
N LEU A 78 -5.31 -4.41 -7.46
CA LEU A 78 -4.05 -4.41 -8.22
C LEU A 78 -3.44 -5.82 -8.35
N GLY A 79 -4.05 -6.81 -7.70
CA GLY A 79 -3.66 -8.21 -7.75
C GLY A 79 -2.69 -8.63 -6.64
N VAL A 80 -2.33 -9.91 -6.67
CA VAL A 80 -1.53 -10.59 -5.63
C VAL A 80 -0.06 -10.51 -5.98
N ILE A 81 0.61 -9.44 -5.57
CA ILE A 81 1.98 -9.10 -6.01
C ILE A 81 3.09 -10.02 -5.47
N TRP A 82 2.78 -10.94 -4.55
CA TRP A 82 3.74 -11.87 -3.93
C TRP A 82 3.75 -13.25 -4.56
N LYS A 83 2.87 -13.51 -5.53
CA LYS A 83 2.92 -14.72 -6.34
C LYS A 83 3.72 -14.41 -7.60
N ASP A 84 4.61 -15.31 -7.98
CA ASP A 84 5.07 -15.38 -9.37
C ASP A 84 3.96 -16.08 -10.18
N ASP A 85 3.66 -15.57 -11.37
CA ASP A 85 2.78 -16.23 -12.33
C ASP A 85 3.38 -17.57 -12.82
#